data_AF-W2GZM3-F1
#
_entry.id   AF-W2GZM3-F1
#
_cell.length_a   1.000
_cell.length_b   1.000
_cell.length_c   1.000
_cell.angle_alpha   90.00
_cell.angle_beta   90.00
_cell.angle_gamma   90.00
#
_symmetry.space_group_name_H-M   'P 1'
#
loop_
_entity.id
_entity.type
_entity.pdbx_description
1 polymer ?
#
loop_
_entity_poly.entity_id
_entity_poly.type
_entity_poly.pdbx_seq_one_letter_code
_entity_poly.pdbx_strand_id
1 'polypeptide(L)' 'VACTRFHLVFSVGYRDTAAAMGVSKAWCIKAVNSTIRELCSKCPEYVKVPQSAEEWELTDGGFGRAKG' A
#
# COMPACT_ATOMS: atom_id res chain seq x y z
N VAL A 1 1.74 2.15 11.71
CA VAL A 1 2.54 1.64 10.58
C VAL A 1 2.80 0.14 10.66
N ALA A 2 3.42 -0.40 11.72
CA ALA A 2 3.77 -1.84 11.81
C ALA A 2 2.56 -2.78 11.64
N CYS A 3 1.44 -2.49 12.33
CA CYS A 3 0.20 -3.27 12.22
C CYS A 3 -0.37 -3.26 10.78
N THR A 4 -0.45 -2.10 10.15
CA THR A 4 -0.86 -1.94 8.74
C THR A 4 0.06 -2.70 7.79
N ARG A 5 1.36 -2.60 7.98
CA ARG A 5 2.35 -3.29 7.14
C ARG A 5 2.19 -4.81 7.28
N PHE A 6 2.08 -5.33 8.51
CA PHE A 6 1.85 -6.75 8.74
C PHE A 6 0.55 -7.22 8.06
N HIS A 7 -0.54 -6.47 8.23
CA HIS A 7 -1.82 -6.77 7.63
C HIS A 7 -1.75 -6.88 6.10
N LEU A 8 -1.10 -5.91 5.44
CA LEU A 8 -0.99 -5.86 3.98
C LEU A 8 0.03 -6.86 3.40
N VAL A 9 1.16 -7.08 4.08
CA VAL A 9 2.23 -7.98 3.58
C VAL A 9 1.80 -9.44 3.63
N PHE A 10 1.10 -9.84 4.69
CA PHE A 10 0.71 -11.23 4.88
C PHE A 10 -0.73 -11.53 4.40
N SER A 11 -1.47 -10.51 3.94
CA SER A 11 -2.86 -10.64 3.47
C SER A 11 -3.76 -11.39 4.46
N VAL A 12 -3.54 -11.19 5.75
CA VAL A 12 -4.25 -11.89 6.84
C VAL A 12 -5.46 -11.10 7.31
N GLY A 13 -6.42 -11.79 7.94
CA GLY A 13 -7.57 -11.13 8.56
C GLY A 13 -7.19 -10.21 9.73
N TYR A 14 -8.08 -9.27 10.07
CA TYR A 14 -7.88 -8.36 11.22
C TYR A 14 -7.72 -9.09 12.56
N ARG A 15 -8.34 -10.27 12.72
CA ARG A 15 -8.21 -11.07 13.95
C ARG A 15 -6.79 -11.60 14.10
N ASP A 16 -6.24 -12.18 13.03
CA ASP A 16 -4.90 -12.79 13.05
C ASP A 16 -3.82 -11.71 13.14
N THR A 17 -4.03 -10.59 12.44
CA THR A 17 -3.20 -9.39 12.58
C THR A 17 -3.16 -8.90 14.03
N ALA A 18 -4.33 -8.76 14.66
CA ALA A 18 -4.42 -8.28 16.04
C ALA A 18 -3.75 -9.22 17.03
N ALA A 19 -3.93 -10.54 16.86
CA ALA A 19 -3.29 -11.56 17.67
C ALA A 19 -1.75 -11.53 17.51
N ALA A 20 -1.24 -11.49 16.27
CA ALA A 20 0.19 -11.45 15.99
C ALA A 20 0.87 -10.18 16.54
N MET A 21 0.14 -9.06 16.56
CA MET A 21 0.65 -7.77 17.02
C MET A 21 0.39 -7.49 18.50
N GLY A 22 -0.29 -8.39 19.22
CA GLY A 22 -0.62 -8.21 20.64
C GLY A 22 -1.55 -7.02 20.93
N VAL A 23 -2.47 -6.71 20.01
CA VAL A 23 -3.40 -5.56 20.12
C VAL A 23 -4.85 -6.00 20.07
N SER A 24 -5.78 -5.12 20.46
CA SER A 24 -7.19 -5.40 20.29
C SER A 24 -7.60 -5.35 18.81
N LYS A 25 -8.56 -6.18 18.41
CA LYS A 25 -9.10 -6.19 17.03
C LYS A 25 -9.66 -4.82 16.64
N ALA A 26 -10.37 -4.15 17.56
CA ALA A 26 -10.95 -2.83 17.30
C ALA A 26 -9.86 -1.77 17.03
N TRP A 27 -8.78 -1.79 17.82
CA TRP A 27 -7.64 -0.91 17.59
C TRP A 27 -6.93 -1.24 16.27
N CYS A 28 -6.74 -2.54 15.97
CA CYS A 28 -6.16 -2.99 14.69
C CYS A 28 -6.94 -2.44 13.49
N ILE A 29 -8.26 -2.59 13.48
CA ILE A 29 -9.13 -2.07 12.40
C ILE A 29 -8.95 -0.56 12.25
N LYS A 30 -9.02 0.18 13.37
CA LYS A 30 -8.87 1.63 13.36
C LYS A 30 -7.50 2.04 12.81
N ALA A 31 -6.43 1.43 13.30
CA ALA A 31 -5.06 1.76 12.90
C ALA A 31 -4.80 1.47 11.42
N VAL A 32 -5.23 0.31 10.93
CA VAL A 32 -5.09 -0.08 9.51
C VAL A 32 -5.87 0.88 8.63
N ASN A 33 -7.16 1.08 8.89
CA ASN A 33 -8.02 1.93 8.06
C ASN A 33 -7.58 3.40 8.05
N SER A 34 -7.16 3.95 9.20
CA SER A 34 -6.62 5.31 9.27
C SER A 34 -5.33 5.45 8.47
N THR A 35 -4.44 4.45 8.53
CA THR A 35 -3.19 4.48 7.76
C THR A 35 -3.47 4.39 6.26
N ILE A 36 -4.36 3.50 5.82
CA ILE A 36 -4.73 3.34 4.41
C ILE A 36 -5.35 4.64 3.88
N ARG A 37 -6.26 5.26 4.63
CA ARG A 37 -6.90 6.52 4.23
C ARG A 37 -5.86 7.63 3.99
N GLU A 38 -4.90 7.76 4.90
CA GLU A 38 -3.81 8.75 4.78
C GLU A 38 -2.86 8.43 3.62
N LEU A 39 -2.59 7.16 3.35
CA LEU A 39 -1.79 6.77 2.17
C LEU A 39 -2.55 7.08 0.88
N CYS A 40 -3.85 6.82 0.82
CA CYS A 40 -4.67 7.13 -0.35
C CYS A 40 -4.79 8.63 -0.60
N SER A 41 -4.89 9.47 0.44
CA SER A 41 -4.95 10.93 0.26
C SER A 41 -3.64 11.49 -0.30
N LYS A 42 -2.50 10.91 0.08
CA LYS A 42 -1.17 11.31 -0.40
C LYS A 42 -0.76 10.64 -1.71
N CYS A 43 -1.38 9.52 -2.07
CA CYS A 43 -1.02 8.75 -3.26
C CYS A 43 -0.85 9.61 -4.53
N PRO A 44 -1.74 10.57 -4.86
CA PRO A 44 -1.59 11.39 -6.07
C PRO A 44 -0.34 12.28 -6.09
N GLU A 45 0.22 12.61 -4.93
CA GLU A 45 1.44 13.43 -4.82
C GLU A 45 2.69 12.62 -5.17
N TYR A 46 2.69 11.31 -4.88
CA TYR A 46 3.87 10.44 -5.00
C TYR A 46 3.76 9.42 -6.13
N VAL A 47 2.55 9.09 -6.56
CA VAL A 47 2.27 8.10 -7.60
C VAL A 47 1.56 8.79 -8.75
N LYS A 48 2.32 9.11 -9.79
CA LYS A 48 1.77 9.56 -11.07
C LYS A 48 1.47 8.34 -11.92
N VAL A 49 0.20 7.95 -11.97
CA VAL A 49 -0.25 6.87 -12.86
C VAL A 49 -0.43 7.46 -14.26
N PRO A 50 0.27 6.92 -15.28
CA PRO A 50 0.08 7.34 -16.66
C PRO A 50 -1.40 7.32 -17.07
N GLN A 51 -1.88 8.39 -17.67
CA GLN A 51 -3.27 8.57 -18.11
C GLN A 51 -3.42 8.45 -19.63
N SER A 52 -2.33 8.40 -20.39
CA SER A 52 -2.33 8.24 -21.85
C SER A 52 -1.48 7.07 -22.30
N ALA A 53 -1.78 6.51 -23.48
CA ALA A 53 -0.98 5.44 -24.06
C ALA A 53 0.49 5.86 -24.25
N GLU A 54 0.74 7.12 -24.62
CA GLU A 54 2.09 7.69 -24.75
C GLU A 54 2.83 7.74 -23.39
N GLU A 55 2.15 8.16 -22.32
CA GLU A 55 2.74 8.15 -20.97
C GLU A 55 3.04 6.72 -20.48
N TRP A 56 2.22 5.74 -20.85
CA TRP A 56 2.47 4.32 -20.57
C TRP A 56 3.70 3.81 -21.34
N GLU A 57 3.83 4.14 -22.63
CA GLU A 57 5.00 3.75 -23.44
C GLU A 57 6.32 4.31 -22.89
N LEU A 58 6.33 5.57 -22.41
CA LEU A 58 7.48 6.18 -21.75
C LEU A 58 7.85 5.45 -20.45
N THR A 59 6.85 4.98 -19.71
CA THR A 59 7.03 4.25 -18.46
C THR A 59 7.61 2.85 -18.72
N ASP A 60 7.03 2.11 -19.67
CA ASP A 60 7.48 0.76 -20.04
C ASP A 60 8.89 0.76 -20.67
N GLY A 61 9.19 1.75 -21.52
CA GLY A 61 10.53 1.94 -22.09
C GLY A 61 11.61 2.17 -21.03
N GLY A 62 11.25 2.78 -19.89
CA GLY A 62 12.14 2.96 -18.74
C GLY A 62 12.44 1.66 -17.98
N PHE A 63 11.42 0.82 -17.77
CA PHE A 63 11.60 -0.50 -17.13
C PHE A 63 12.35 -1.50 -18.02
N GLY A 64 12.19 -1.41 -19.35
CA GLY A 64 12.93 -2.22 -20.32
C GLY A 64 14.43 -1.93 -20.36
N ARG A 65 14.84 -0.67 -20.11
CA ARG A 65 16.24 -0.23 -20.15
C ARG A 65 17.03 -0.47 -18.86
N ALA A 66 16.37 -0.76 -17.75
CA ALA A 66 17.02 -1.06 -16.46
C ALA A 66 17.58 -2.49 -16.36
N LYS A 67 17.44 -3.31 -17.42
CA LYS A 67 18.20 -4.55 -17.58
C LYS A 67 19.53 -4.25 -18.28
N GLY A 68 20.48 -3.71 -17.53
CA GLY A 68 21.89 -3.55 -17.90
C GLY A 68 22.77 -4.01 -16.76
#